data_AF-A0A3B3XMR0-F1
#
_entry.id   AF-A0A3B3XMR0-F1
#
_cell.length_a   1.000
_cell.length_b   1.000
_cell.length_c   1.000
_cell.angle_alpha   90.00
_cell.angle_beta   90.00
_cell.angle_gamma   90.00
#
_symmetry.space_group_name_H-M   'P 1'
#
loop_
_entity.id
_entity.type
_entity.pdbx_description
1 polymer ?
#
loop_
_entity_poly.entity_id
_entity_poly.type
_entity_poly.pdbx_seq_one_letter_code
_entity_poly.pdbx_strand_id
1 'polypeptide(L)'
;MFLTRSEYDRGVNTFSPEGRLFQVEYAIEAIKLGSTAIGIQTSEGVCLAVEKRITSPLMEPNSIEKIVEIDSHIGCAMSGLIADAKTLIDKARVETQNHWFTYNETMTVESVTQAVSNLALQFGEEDADPGAMSRPFGVALLFGGVDEKGPQLYHMDPSGTFVQCDARAIGSASEGAQSSLQEVYHKSMTLKDAIKSSLTILKQVMEEKLNATNIEYLMTVFINLLKLVFLLKTLNLFLNKCHIFKIYLGVCVHISSYGKQKFETKNRAF
;
A
#
# COMPACT_ATOMS: atom_id res chain seq x y z
N MET A 1 4.21 13.56 28.54
CA MET A 1 5.36 13.84 27.65
C MET A 1 6.47 12.91 28.12
N PHE A 2 6.74 11.82 27.40
CA PHE A 2 7.79 10.88 27.80
C PHE A 2 9.14 11.52 27.51
N LEU A 3 9.87 11.91 28.56
CA LEU A 3 11.25 12.39 28.47
C LEU A 3 12.18 11.18 28.39
N THR A 4 12.26 10.56 27.21
CA THR A 4 13.50 9.88 26.84
C THR A 4 14.53 10.98 26.58
N ARG A 5 15.66 10.92 27.30
CA ARG A 5 16.68 11.97 27.29
C ARG A 5 17.27 12.08 25.88
N SER A 6 16.85 13.08 25.11
CA SER A 6 17.41 13.42 23.80
C SER A 6 18.17 14.74 23.93
N GLU A 7 19.50 14.68 24.01
CA GLU A 7 20.36 15.87 24.10
C GLU A 7 20.75 16.39 22.70
N TYR A 8 20.34 15.70 21.62
CA TYR A 8 20.88 15.89 20.26
C TYR A 8 19.81 15.88 19.14
N ASP A 9 18.55 16.24 19.38
CA ASP A 9 17.47 16.20 18.37
C ASP A 9 17.01 17.56 17.83
N ARG A 10 17.72 18.65 18.16
CA ARG A 10 17.28 20.02 17.83
C ARG A 10 17.31 20.35 16.34
N GLY A 11 18.26 19.79 15.59
CA GLY A 11 18.38 19.99 14.14
C GLY A 11 17.80 18.82 13.35
N VAL A 12 17.18 19.10 12.21
CA VAL A 12 16.55 18.09 11.35
C VAL A 12 17.57 17.06 10.84
N ASN A 13 18.79 17.52 10.59
CA ASN A 13 19.90 16.72 10.06
C ASN A 13 20.90 16.28 11.14
N THR A 14 20.46 16.15 12.39
CA THR A 14 21.35 15.74 13.51
C THR A 14 21.46 14.22 13.59
N PHE A 15 22.70 13.73 13.64
CA PHE A 15 23.01 12.30 13.77
C PHE A 15 23.06 11.86 15.24
N SER A 16 22.61 10.62 15.49
CA SER A 16 22.83 9.91 16.73
C SER A 16 24.29 9.44 16.85
N PRO A 17 24.76 9.11 18.06
CA PRO A 17 26.09 8.51 18.25
C PRO A 17 26.31 7.23 17.43
N GLU A 18 25.25 6.52 17.06
CA GLU A 18 25.26 5.33 16.20
C GLU A 18 25.21 5.65 14.70
N GLY A 19 25.20 6.93 14.31
CA GLY A 19 25.23 7.38 12.91
C GLY A 19 23.87 7.39 12.21
N ARG A 20 22.75 7.40 12.95
CA ARG A 20 21.39 7.46 12.38
C ARG A 20 20.79 8.85 12.53
N LEU A 21 19.95 9.31 11.60
CA LEU A 21 19.26 10.59 11.71
C LEU A 21 18.08 10.48 12.68
N PHE A 22 18.06 11.29 13.75
CA PHE A 22 17.03 11.20 14.78
C PHE A 22 15.60 11.39 14.23
N GLN A 23 15.40 12.36 13.34
CA GLN A 23 14.08 12.64 12.78
C GLN A 23 13.53 11.46 11.95
N VAL A 24 14.41 10.72 11.27
CA VAL A 24 14.01 9.53 10.50
C VAL A 24 13.62 8.40 11.45
N GLU A 25 14.40 8.17 12.51
CA GLU A 25 14.06 7.17 13.53
C GLU A 25 12.72 7.47 14.20
N TYR A 26 12.45 8.74 14.52
CA TYR A 26 11.15 9.15 15.08
C TYR A 26 10.00 8.93 14.10
N ALA A 27 10.21 9.17 12.80
CA ALA A 27 9.21 8.88 11.78
C ALA A 27 8.95 7.37 11.63
N ILE A 28 9.99 6.55 11.75
CA ILE A 28 9.86 5.08 11.75
C ILE A 28 9.06 4.61 12.96
N GLU A 29 9.32 5.15 14.15
CA GLU A 29 8.54 4.81 15.35
C GLU A 29 7.08 5.28 15.24
N ALA A 30 6.81 6.41 14.56
CA ALA A 30 5.44 6.88 14.32
C ALA A 30 4.61 5.89 13.48
N ILE A 31 5.24 5.12 12.59
CA ILE A 31 4.56 4.07 11.81
C ILE A 31 4.00 2.98 12.71
N LYS A 32 4.68 2.65 13.82
CA LYS A 32 4.20 1.66 14.80
C LYS A 32 2.96 2.12 15.55
N LEU A 33 2.50 3.35 15.36
CA LEU A 33 1.20 3.80 15.88
C LEU A 33 0.07 3.62 14.85
N GLY A 34 0.42 3.39 13.58
CA GLY A 34 -0.49 3.18 12.47
C GLY A 34 -1.29 1.88 12.55
N SER A 35 -2.40 1.84 11.80
CA SER A 35 -3.20 0.62 11.62
C SER A 35 -2.40 -0.45 10.86
N THR A 36 -2.62 -1.72 11.18
CA THR A 36 -1.82 -2.80 10.61
C THR A 36 -2.19 -3.04 9.15
N ALA A 37 -1.19 -3.14 8.28
CA ALA A 37 -1.35 -3.49 6.87
C ALA A 37 -0.42 -4.66 6.51
N ILE A 38 -0.92 -5.58 5.69
CA ILE A 38 -0.22 -6.78 5.23
C ILE A 38 -0.24 -6.81 3.71
N GLY A 39 0.93 -7.01 3.10
CA GLY A 39 1.09 -7.28 1.67
C GLY A 39 1.67 -8.67 1.45
N ILE A 40 1.12 -9.42 0.49
CA ILE A 40 1.63 -10.74 0.07
C ILE A 40 1.66 -10.80 -1.45
N GLN A 41 2.83 -11.08 -2.01
CA GLN A 41 3.04 -11.35 -3.42
C GLN A 41 2.94 -12.86 -3.68
N THR A 42 2.23 -13.23 -4.74
CA THR A 42 2.15 -14.59 -5.25
C THR A 42 2.44 -14.60 -6.75
N SER A 43 2.58 -15.79 -7.34
CA SER A 43 2.70 -15.94 -8.79
C SER A 43 1.45 -15.51 -9.56
N GLU A 44 0.28 -15.51 -8.90
CA GLU A 44 -1.00 -15.13 -9.50
C GLU A 44 -1.31 -13.63 -9.37
N GLY A 45 -0.64 -12.92 -8.46
CA GLY A 45 -1.00 -11.54 -8.15
C GLY A 45 -0.42 -11.02 -6.83
N VAL A 46 -0.96 -9.89 -6.36
CA VAL A 46 -0.61 -9.27 -5.08
C VAL A 46 -1.88 -9.03 -4.27
N CYS A 47 -1.83 -9.34 -2.98
CA CYS A 47 -2.89 -9.02 -2.03
C CYS A 47 -2.39 -7.98 -1.02
N LEU A 48 -3.17 -6.91 -0.81
CA LEU A 48 -3.00 -5.98 0.30
C LEU A 48 -4.24 -6.09 1.21
N ALA A 49 -4.04 -6.23 2.51
CA ALA A 49 -5.10 -6.27 3.50
C ALA A 49 -4.77 -5.31 4.64
N VAL A 50 -5.71 -4.43 4.98
CA VAL A 50 -5.49 -3.36 5.95
C VAL A 50 -6.62 -3.32 6.97
N GLU A 51 -6.23 -3.21 8.23
CA GLU A 51 -7.13 -2.88 9.34
C GLU A 51 -7.58 -1.41 9.24
N LYS A 52 -8.89 -1.18 9.40
CA LYS A 52 -9.48 0.14 9.61
C LYS A 52 -9.89 0.28 11.08
N ARG A 53 -9.23 1.18 11.80
CA ARG A 53 -9.61 1.53 13.17
C ARG A 53 -10.78 2.51 13.17
N ILE A 54 -11.97 1.98 13.45
CA ILE A 54 -13.21 2.77 13.56
C ILE A 54 -13.41 3.06 15.05
N THR A 55 -13.00 4.25 15.50
CA THR A 55 -13.01 4.58 16.93
C THR A 55 -14.39 4.92 17.48
N SER A 56 -15.37 5.15 16.62
CA SER A 56 -16.74 5.49 17.00
C SER A 56 -17.76 4.90 16.03
N PRO A 57 -18.90 4.39 16.52
CA PRO A 57 -19.99 3.91 15.66
C PRO A 57 -20.63 5.04 14.82
N LEU A 58 -20.33 6.30 15.12
CA LEU A 58 -20.79 7.46 14.35
C LEU A 58 -19.89 7.77 13.14
N MET A 59 -18.75 7.10 13.00
CA MET A 59 -17.87 7.27 11.85
C MET A 59 -18.37 6.43 10.69
N GLU A 60 -18.51 7.05 9.50
CA GLU A 60 -18.83 6.35 8.27
C GLU A 60 -17.62 5.51 7.81
N PRO A 61 -17.69 4.16 7.85
CA PRO A 61 -16.52 3.31 7.60
C PRO A 61 -15.96 3.41 6.18
N ASN A 62 -16.79 3.82 5.21
CA ASN A 62 -16.40 3.98 3.82
C ASN A 62 -15.64 5.29 3.55
N SER A 63 -15.68 6.25 4.49
CA SER A 63 -14.93 7.50 4.37
C SER A 63 -13.44 7.35 4.73
N ILE A 64 -13.08 6.25 5.40
CA ILE A 64 -11.71 5.93 5.80
C ILE A 64 -11.14 4.95 4.78
N GLU A 65 -10.31 5.47 3.88
CA GLU A 65 -9.58 4.68 2.90
C GLU A 65 -8.12 4.53 3.35
N LYS A 66 -7.64 3.29 3.38
CA LYS A 66 -6.26 2.93 3.73
C LYS A 66 -5.56 2.22 2.59
N ILE A 67 -6.33 1.73 1.62
CA ILE A 67 -5.84 1.28 0.32
C ILE A 67 -6.33 2.27 -0.73
N VAL A 68 -5.43 2.73 -1.57
CA VAL A 68 -5.73 3.62 -2.69
C VAL A 68 -5.25 3.04 -4.01
N GLU A 69 -5.98 3.34 -5.06
CA GLU A 69 -5.54 3.12 -6.44
C GLU A 69 -4.57 4.23 -6.86
N ILE A 70 -3.41 3.83 -7.39
CA ILE A 70 -2.40 4.74 -7.96
C ILE A 70 -2.51 4.77 -9.48
N ASP A 71 -2.67 3.60 -10.09
CA ASP A 71 -2.94 3.41 -11.51
C ASP A 71 -3.72 2.10 -11.68
N SER A 72 -4.22 1.84 -12.88
CA SER A 72 -5.01 0.65 -13.24
C SER A 72 -4.38 -0.70 -12.87
N HIS A 73 -3.06 -0.74 -12.66
CA HIS A 73 -2.29 -1.93 -12.29
C HIS A 73 -1.51 -1.81 -10.97
N ILE A 74 -1.63 -0.68 -10.25
CA ILE A 74 -0.87 -0.40 -9.02
C ILE A 74 -1.84 0.12 -7.95
N GLY A 75 -1.85 -0.57 -6.81
CA GLY A 75 -2.45 -0.03 -5.58
C GLY A 75 -1.42 0.16 -4.49
N CYS A 76 -1.77 0.97 -3.51
CA CYS A 76 -0.93 1.30 -2.37
C CYS A 76 -1.71 1.18 -1.07
N ALA A 77 -1.15 0.44 -0.10
CA ALA A 77 -1.62 0.46 1.29
C ALA A 77 -0.71 1.34 2.14
N MET A 78 -1.27 2.02 3.13
CA MET A 78 -0.54 2.99 3.96
C MET A 78 -0.69 2.70 5.46
N SER A 79 0.39 2.91 6.22
CA SER A 79 0.37 2.87 7.69
C SER A 79 1.22 3.99 8.29
N GLY A 80 0.75 4.56 9.40
CA GLY A 80 1.30 5.78 10.01
C GLY A 80 0.38 6.98 9.82
N LEU A 81 0.96 8.16 9.59
CA LEU A 81 0.24 9.42 9.40
C LEU A 81 -0.43 9.48 8.02
N ILE A 82 -1.75 9.33 7.99
CA ILE A 82 -2.55 9.32 6.73
C ILE A 82 -2.42 10.66 5.98
N ALA A 83 -2.28 11.78 6.70
CA ALA A 83 -2.13 13.10 6.08
C ALA A 83 -0.87 13.16 5.20
N ASP A 84 0.24 12.63 5.69
CA ASP A 84 1.51 12.54 4.96
C ASP A 84 1.40 11.61 3.75
N ALA A 85 0.67 10.49 3.91
CA ALA A 85 0.44 9.52 2.84
C ALA A 85 -0.19 10.17 1.60
N LYS A 86 -1.14 11.11 1.77
CA LYS A 86 -1.85 11.74 0.65
C LYS A 86 -0.90 12.44 -0.32
N THR A 87 0.08 13.18 0.20
CA THR A 87 1.09 13.87 -0.63
C THR A 87 1.92 12.86 -1.45
N LEU A 88 2.33 11.75 -0.83
CA LEU A 88 3.09 10.69 -1.50
C LEU A 88 2.25 9.97 -2.57
N ILE A 89 0.97 9.73 -2.29
CA ILE A 89 0.01 9.10 -3.20
C ILE A 89 -0.26 9.99 -4.41
N ASP A 90 -0.45 11.29 -4.19
CA ASP A 90 -0.69 12.24 -5.28
C ASP A 90 0.56 12.38 -6.17
N LYS A 91 1.76 12.39 -5.56
CA LYS A 91 3.01 12.27 -6.32
C LYS A 91 3.03 11.01 -7.17
N ALA A 92 2.72 9.85 -6.58
CA ALA A 92 2.71 8.57 -7.30
C ALA A 92 1.77 8.61 -8.52
N ARG A 93 0.56 9.16 -8.36
CA ARG A 93 -0.43 9.32 -9.45
C ARG A 93 0.04 10.26 -10.55
N VAL A 94 0.65 11.38 -10.18
CA VAL A 94 1.20 12.32 -11.16
C VAL A 94 2.34 11.67 -11.95
N GLU A 95 3.24 10.95 -11.28
CA GLU A 95 4.37 10.29 -11.93
C GLU A 95 3.92 9.16 -12.87
N THR A 96 2.93 8.34 -12.48
CA THR A 96 2.40 7.28 -13.38
C THR A 96 1.77 7.88 -14.64
N GLN A 97 0.96 8.93 -14.50
CA GLN A 97 0.34 9.59 -15.64
C GLN A 97 1.36 10.33 -16.52
N ASN A 98 2.39 10.94 -15.93
CA ASN A 98 3.47 11.58 -16.68
C ASN A 98 4.29 10.55 -17.48
N HIS A 99 4.60 9.39 -16.87
CA HIS A 99 5.29 8.30 -17.56
C HIS A 99 4.47 7.80 -18.75
N TRP A 100 3.17 7.56 -18.53
CA TRP A 100 2.26 7.16 -19.59
C TRP A 100 2.17 8.22 -20.70
N PHE A 101 2.04 9.50 -20.34
CA PHE A 101 1.98 10.58 -21.33
C PHE A 101 3.28 10.69 -22.16
N THR A 102 4.43 10.50 -21.52
CA THR A 102 5.75 10.72 -22.14
C THR A 102 6.18 9.51 -22.99
N TYR A 103 5.99 8.30 -22.46
CA TYR A 103 6.52 7.07 -23.04
C TYR A 103 5.44 6.18 -23.65
N ASN A 104 4.16 6.50 -23.45
CA ASN A 104 3.01 5.73 -23.93
C ASN A 104 3.03 4.25 -23.47
N GLU A 105 3.50 4.02 -22.25
CA GLU A 105 3.55 2.71 -21.60
C GLU A 105 3.18 2.82 -20.11
N THR A 106 2.82 1.70 -19.47
CA THR A 106 2.51 1.69 -18.04
C THR A 106 3.79 1.73 -17.21
N MET A 107 3.87 2.65 -16.24
CA MET A 107 5.02 2.75 -15.34
C MET A 107 5.18 1.47 -14.49
N THR A 108 6.41 1.02 -14.27
CA THR A 108 6.69 -0.17 -13.43
C THR A 108 6.44 0.11 -11.95
N VAL A 109 6.12 -0.91 -11.16
CA VAL A 109 5.87 -0.75 -9.71
C VAL A 109 7.13 -0.23 -9.00
N GLU A 110 8.30 -0.73 -9.43
CA GLU A 110 9.61 -0.28 -8.98
C GLU A 110 9.82 1.22 -9.26
N SER A 111 9.59 1.67 -10.50
CA SER A 111 9.79 3.07 -10.88
C SER A 111 8.89 4.03 -10.10
N VAL A 112 7.62 3.67 -9.87
CA VAL A 112 6.70 4.48 -9.04
C VAL A 112 7.22 4.57 -7.61
N THR A 113 7.65 3.44 -7.05
CA THR A 113 8.17 3.39 -5.68
C THR A 113 9.43 4.26 -5.54
N GLN A 114 10.35 4.19 -6.50
CA GLN A 114 11.54 5.04 -6.55
C GLN A 114 11.19 6.53 -6.66
N ALA A 115 10.21 6.90 -7.49
CA ALA A 115 9.82 8.30 -7.65
C ALA A 115 9.23 8.89 -6.37
N VAL A 116 8.45 8.10 -5.62
CA VAL A 116 7.90 8.48 -4.31
C VAL A 116 9.00 8.51 -3.23
N SER A 117 9.93 7.54 -3.26
CA SER A 117 11.13 7.50 -2.41
C SER A 117 11.97 8.78 -2.54
N ASN A 118 12.19 9.24 -3.78
CA ASN A 118 12.92 10.47 -4.04
C ASN A 118 12.24 11.70 -3.40
N LEU A 119 10.90 11.76 -3.40
CA LEU A 119 10.17 12.83 -2.71
C LEU A 119 10.30 12.70 -1.18
N ALA A 120 10.30 11.48 -0.63
CA ALA A 120 10.43 11.29 0.81
C ALA A 120 11.79 11.71 1.38
N LEU A 121 12.84 11.72 0.55
CA LEU A 121 14.18 12.21 0.90
C LEU A 121 14.29 13.74 0.92
N GLN A 122 13.32 14.47 0.37
CA GLN A 122 13.36 15.94 0.27
C GLN A 122 12.93 16.62 1.57
N PHE A 123 13.66 16.36 2.65
CA PHE A 123 13.50 17.05 3.93
C PHE A 123 14.84 17.61 4.41
N GLY A 124 14.81 18.72 5.13
CA GLY A 124 16.02 19.37 5.61
C GLY A 124 15.74 20.75 6.19
N GLU A 125 16.81 21.52 6.41
CA GLU A 125 16.69 22.93 6.77
C GLU A 125 16.37 23.77 5.53
N GLU A 126 15.49 24.77 5.66
CA GLU A 126 15.02 25.59 4.53
C GLU A 126 16.15 26.25 3.72
N ASP A 127 17.29 26.52 4.37
CA ASP A 127 18.45 27.15 3.75
C ASP A 127 19.23 26.23 2.78
N ALA A 128 19.02 24.91 2.88
CA ALA A 128 19.79 23.93 2.11
C ALA A 128 19.16 23.58 0.75
N ASP A 129 17.82 23.55 0.66
CA ASP A 129 17.10 23.21 -0.57
C ASP A 129 15.72 23.91 -0.61
N PRO A 130 15.50 24.90 -1.50
CA PRO A 130 14.24 25.61 -1.62
C PRO A 130 13.08 24.66 -1.94
N GLY A 131 12.19 24.45 -0.97
CA GLY A 131 11.04 23.55 -1.09
C GLY A 131 11.19 22.22 -0.36
N ALA A 132 12.32 21.98 0.31
CA ALA A 132 12.46 20.85 1.22
C ALA A 132 11.48 20.96 2.39
N MET A 133 10.94 19.81 2.80
CA MET A 133 10.05 19.74 3.94
C MET A 133 10.84 19.90 5.25
N SER A 134 10.21 20.52 6.24
CA SER A 134 10.81 20.72 7.57
C SER A 134 10.96 19.43 8.39
N ARG A 135 10.33 18.33 7.95
CA ARG A 135 10.41 17.02 8.60
C ARG A 135 10.20 15.88 7.59
N PRO A 136 10.70 14.67 7.86
CA PRO A 136 10.35 13.49 7.08
C PRO A 136 8.86 13.14 7.21
N PHE A 137 8.35 12.37 6.25
CA PHE A 137 7.00 11.82 6.29
C PHE A 137 6.89 10.70 7.33
N GLY A 138 5.88 10.71 8.18
CA GLY A 138 5.64 9.69 9.20
C GLY A 138 4.80 8.51 8.71
N VAL A 139 5.07 7.99 7.51
CA VAL A 139 4.25 6.94 6.86
C VAL A 139 5.13 5.90 6.17
N ALA A 140 4.71 4.63 6.27
CA ALA A 140 5.21 3.55 5.42
C ALA A 140 4.16 3.16 4.39
N LEU A 141 4.62 2.79 3.20
CA LEU A 141 3.78 2.43 2.07
C LEU A 141 4.09 1.00 1.59
N LEU A 142 3.05 0.28 1.21
CA LEU A 142 3.13 -0.98 0.50
C LEU A 142 2.56 -0.80 -0.90
N PHE A 143 3.42 -0.75 -1.91
CA PHE A 143 3.03 -0.72 -3.31
C PHE A 143 2.86 -2.14 -3.81
N GLY A 144 1.64 -2.50 -4.21
CA GLY A 144 1.31 -3.79 -4.78
C GLY A 144 0.78 -3.61 -6.19
N GLY A 145 1.41 -4.24 -7.16
CA GLY A 145 1.01 -4.10 -8.55
C GLY A 145 1.45 -5.26 -9.43
N VAL A 146 1.04 -5.19 -10.69
CA VAL A 146 1.40 -6.19 -11.70
C VAL A 146 1.85 -5.46 -12.95
N ASP A 147 3.13 -5.59 -13.29
CA ASP A 147 3.71 -5.01 -14.51
C ASP A 147 4.27 -6.11 -15.43
N GLU A 148 5.12 -5.72 -16.38
CA GLU A 148 5.74 -6.65 -17.33
C GLU A 148 6.67 -7.68 -16.66
N LYS A 149 7.23 -7.33 -15.50
CA LYS A 149 8.04 -8.24 -14.67
C LYS A 149 7.16 -9.18 -13.83
N GLY A 150 5.84 -9.04 -13.89
CA GLY A 150 4.86 -9.84 -13.15
C GLY A 150 4.38 -9.17 -11.85
N PRO A 151 3.80 -9.94 -10.92
CA PRO A 151 3.34 -9.43 -9.63
C PRO A 151 4.50 -8.99 -8.74
N GLN A 152 4.44 -7.76 -8.24
CA GLN A 152 5.48 -7.16 -7.40
C GLN A 152 4.89 -6.45 -6.19
N LEU A 153 5.57 -6.59 -5.06
CA LEU A 153 5.28 -5.88 -3.82
C LEU A 153 6.53 -5.13 -3.36
N TYR A 154 6.41 -3.84 -3.10
CA TYR A 154 7.47 -3.00 -2.57
C TYR A 154 7.05 -2.37 -1.25
N HIS A 155 7.97 -2.38 -0.29
CA HIS A 155 7.88 -1.65 0.95
C HIS A 155 8.73 -0.38 0.86
N MET A 156 8.16 0.75 1.25
CA MET A 156 8.88 2.02 1.39
C MET A 156 8.65 2.57 2.80
N ASP A 157 9.72 3.10 3.40
CA ASP A 157 9.68 3.74 4.71
C ASP A 157 10.15 5.22 4.67
N PRO A 158 10.00 5.97 5.77
CA PRO A 158 10.35 7.39 5.87
C PRO A 158 11.81 7.73 5.58
N SER A 159 12.72 6.74 5.60
CA SER A 159 14.12 6.96 5.26
C SER A 159 14.33 7.18 3.77
N GLY A 160 13.28 7.01 2.94
CA GLY A 160 13.39 6.95 1.50
C GLY A 160 13.90 5.60 0.99
N THR A 161 14.23 4.66 1.86
CA THR A 161 14.58 3.30 1.45
C THR A 161 13.33 2.58 0.97
N PHE A 162 13.45 1.90 -0.18
CA PHE A 162 12.42 0.96 -0.64
C PHE A 162 13.04 -0.39 -0.99
N VAL A 163 12.28 -1.45 -0.73
CA VAL A 163 12.74 -2.85 -0.85
C VAL A 163 11.63 -3.70 -1.44
N GLN A 164 11.98 -4.52 -2.45
CA GLN A 164 11.07 -5.52 -2.98
C GLN A 164 10.88 -6.64 -1.95
N CYS A 165 9.64 -7.02 -1.69
CA CYS A 165 9.28 -8.00 -0.68
C CYS A 165 8.37 -9.09 -1.24
N ASP A 166 8.57 -10.32 -0.81
CA ASP A 166 7.66 -11.44 -1.07
C ASP A 166 6.39 -11.33 -0.19
N ALA A 167 6.57 -10.94 1.07
CA ALA A 167 5.49 -10.58 1.99
C ALA A 167 6.00 -9.60 3.06
N ARG A 168 5.15 -8.66 3.48
CA ARG A 168 5.52 -7.62 4.45
C ARG A 168 4.32 -7.17 5.28
N ALA A 169 4.52 -6.99 6.58
CA ALA A 169 3.60 -6.28 7.46
C ALA A 169 4.16 -4.92 7.89
N ILE A 170 3.29 -3.91 7.97
CA ILE A 170 3.59 -2.56 8.52
C ILE A 170 2.50 -2.13 9.50
N GLY A 171 2.78 -1.14 10.35
CA GLY A 171 1.86 -0.63 11.37
C GLY A 171 2.14 -1.21 12.76
N SER A 172 1.20 -0.99 13.69
CA SER A 172 1.44 -1.23 15.12
C SER A 172 1.67 -2.69 15.48
N ALA A 173 1.01 -3.62 14.81
CA ALA A 173 1.16 -5.04 15.09
C ALA A 173 2.05 -5.75 14.04
N SER A 174 2.91 -4.98 13.36
CA SER A 174 3.76 -5.48 12.27
C SER A 174 4.73 -6.56 12.73
N GLU A 175 5.33 -6.47 13.93
CA GLU A 175 6.29 -7.48 14.42
C GLU A 175 5.64 -8.86 14.60
N GLY A 176 4.46 -8.91 15.24
CA GLY A 176 3.69 -10.15 15.39
C GLY A 176 3.18 -10.67 14.05
N ALA A 177 2.64 -9.79 13.21
CA ALA A 177 2.15 -10.16 11.88
C ALA A 177 3.28 -10.68 10.96
N GLN A 178 4.46 -10.07 11.01
CA GLN A 178 5.63 -10.48 10.23
C GLN A 178 6.12 -11.86 10.67
N SER A 179 6.07 -12.16 11.96
CA SER A 179 6.44 -13.48 12.50
C SER A 179 5.48 -14.56 11.98
N SER A 180 4.16 -14.35 12.05
CA SER A 180 3.17 -15.26 11.47
C SER A 180 3.29 -15.39 9.95
N LEU A 181 3.65 -14.31 9.25
CA LEU A 181 3.89 -14.34 7.81
C LEU A 181 5.08 -15.24 7.45
N GLN A 182 6.17 -15.20 8.22
CA GLN A 182 7.35 -16.03 7.98
C GLN A 182 7.05 -17.53 8.10
N GLU A 183 6.13 -17.92 8.98
CA GLU A 183 5.73 -19.32 9.17
C GLU A 183 4.80 -19.84 8.06
N VAL A 184 3.90 -18.99 7.58
CA VAL A 184 2.82 -19.39 6.65
C VAL A 184 3.19 -19.15 5.19
N TYR A 185 4.08 -18.21 4.89
CA TYR A 185 4.42 -17.84 3.53
C TYR A 185 5.27 -18.91 2.83
N HIS A 186 4.92 -19.19 1.57
CA HIS A 186 5.76 -19.94 0.65
C HIS A 186 5.48 -19.52 -0.80
N LYS A 187 6.47 -19.63 -1.70
CA LYS A 187 6.37 -19.13 -3.08
C LYS A 187 5.27 -19.78 -3.94
N SER A 188 4.83 -20.99 -3.58
CA SER A 188 3.77 -21.73 -4.27
C SER A 188 2.36 -21.38 -3.80
N MET A 189 2.18 -20.33 -3.00
CA MET A 189 0.89 -19.93 -2.46
C MET A 189 -0.01 -19.36 -3.56
N THR A 190 -1.28 -19.78 -3.59
CA THR A 190 -2.26 -19.18 -4.49
C THR A 190 -2.71 -17.82 -3.96
N LEU A 191 -3.29 -16.97 -4.81
CA LEU A 191 -3.83 -15.68 -4.38
C LEU A 191 -4.95 -15.85 -3.34
N LYS A 192 -5.76 -16.91 -3.47
CA LYS A 192 -6.82 -17.24 -2.50
C LYS A 192 -6.27 -17.61 -1.13
N ASP A 193 -5.21 -18.42 -1.11
CA ASP A 193 -4.54 -18.79 0.13
C ASP A 193 -3.93 -17.54 0.77
N ALA A 194 -3.27 -16.68 -0.02
CA ALA A 194 -2.69 -15.43 0.46
C ALA A 194 -3.73 -14.53 1.14
N ILE A 195 -4.92 -14.36 0.52
CA ILE A 195 -6.04 -13.61 1.12
C ILE A 195 -6.49 -14.24 2.44
N LYS A 196 -6.63 -15.56 2.47
CA LYS A 196 -7.07 -16.28 3.68
C LYS A 196 -6.05 -16.13 4.81
N SER A 197 -4.77 -16.24 4.50
CA SER A 197 -3.69 -16.10 5.47
C SER A 197 -3.56 -14.66 5.96
N SER A 198 -3.64 -13.65 5.07
CA SER A 198 -3.60 -12.25 5.50
C SER A 198 -4.76 -11.89 6.45
N LEU A 199 -5.99 -12.35 6.16
CA LEU A 199 -7.13 -12.17 7.05
C LEU A 199 -6.99 -12.93 8.37
N THR A 200 -6.40 -14.13 8.35
CA THR A 200 -6.15 -14.92 9.56
C THR A 200 -5.13 -14.23 10.46
N ILE A 201 -4.05 -13.71 9.88
CA ILE A 201 -3.02 -12.97 10.61
C ILE A 201 -3.58 -11.66 11.15
N LEU A 202 -4.32 -10.88 10.34
CA LEU A 202 -5.00 -9.67 10.82
C LEU A 202 -5.91 -10.00 12.02
N LYS A 203 -6.72 -11.07 11.93
CA LYS A 203 -7.57 -11.50 13.05
C LYS A 203 -6.79 -11.82 14.33
N GLN A 204 -5.56 -12.31 14.23
CA GLN A 204 -4.72 -12.63 15.39
C GLN A 204 -4.13 -11.38 16.05
N VAL A 205 -3.83 -10.35 15.25
CA VAL A 205 -3.09 -9.17 15.71
C VAL A 205 -3.96 -7.93 15.96
N MET A 206 -5.21 -7.93 15.46
CA MET A 206 -6.18 -6.87 15.69
C MET A 206 -6.71 -6.90 17.13
N GLU A 207 -6.86 -5.72 17.72
CA GLU A 207 -7.49 -5.55 19.04
C GLU A 207 -9.00 -5.83 18.99
N GLU A 208 -9.65 -5.40 17.90
CA GLU A 208 -11.07 -5.61 17.67
C GLU A 208 -11.36 -6.91 16.90
N LYS A 209 -12.58 -7.43 17.10
CA LYS A 209 -13.05 -8.57 16.30
C LYS A 209 -13.15 -8.17 14.83
N LEU A 210 -12.51 -8.95 13.97
CA LEU A 210 -12.59 -8.83 12.53
C LEU A 210 -14.05 -8.86 12.05
N ASN A 211 -14.44 -7.84 11.29
CA ASN A 211 -15.74 -7.72 10.64
C ASN A 211 -15.59 -7.10 9.25
N ALA A 212 -16.69 -6.97 8.52
CA ALA A 212 -16.64 -6.47 7.14
C ALA A 212 -16.43 -4.95 7.02
N THR A 213 -16.58 -4.20 8.11
CA THR A 213 -16.45 -2.74 8.12
C THR A 213 -15.08 -2.26 8.57
N ASN A 214 -14.38 -3.04 9.41
CA ASN A 214 -13.06 -2.72 9.96
C ASN A 214 -11.87 -3.31 9.19
N ILE A 215 -12.10 -3.85 7.99
CA ILE A 215 -11.04 -4.28 7.08
C ILE A 215 -11.27 -3.71 5.69
N GLU A 216 -10.17 -3.38 5.02
CA GLU A 216 -10.10 -3.08 3.60
C GLU A 216 -9.13 -4.05 2.93
N TYR A 217 -9.42 -4.47 1.70
CA TYR A 217 -8.53 -5.34 0.94
C TYR A 217 -8.50 -4.99 -0.53
N LEU A 218 -7.33 -5.21 -1.11
CA LEU A 218 -7.04 -5.08 -2.52
C LEU A 218 -6.47 -6.40 -3.01
N MET A 219 -6.88 -6.80 -4.21
CA MET A 219 -6.14 -7.80 -4.96
C MET A 219 -5.88 -7.30 -6.37
N THR A 220 -4.65 -7.49 -6.82
CA THR A 220 -4.25 -7.28 -8.20
C THR A 220 -3.97 -8.65 -8.80
N VAL A 221 -4.68 -9.01 -9.87
CA VAL A 221 -4.56 -10.34 -10.48
C VAL A 221 -3.82 -10.25 -11.82
N PHE A 222 -2.95 -11.22 -12.06
CA PHE A 222 -2.29 -11.44 -13.33
C PHE A 222 -3.08 -12.50 -14.13
N ILE A 223 -3.97 -12.08 -15.04
CA ILE A 223 -4.71 -13.01 -15.94
C ILE A 223 -4.47 -12.59 -17.39
N ASN A 224 -3.75 -13.42 -18.17
CA ASN A 224 -3.62 -13.36 -19.64
C ASN A 224 -3.75 -11.93 -20.25
N LEU A 225 -2.69 -11.14 -20.13
CA LEU A 225 -2.58 -9.73 -20.57
C LEU A 225 -3.58 -8.72 -19.98
N LEU A 226 -4.59 -9.14 -19.21
CA LEU A 226 -5.45 -8.23 -18.45
C LEU A 226 -4.95 -8.11 -17.01
N LYS A 227 -4.48 -6.91 -16.67
CA LYS A 227 -4.23 -6.46 -15.30
C LYS A 227 -5.58 -5.99 -14.74
N LEU A 228 -6.06 -6.60 -13.66
CA LEU A 228 -7.24 -6.10 -12.93
C LEU A 228 -6.88 -5.85 -11.47
N VAL A 229 -7.05 -4.60 -11.05
CA VAL A 229 -7.06 -4.18 -9.65
C VAL A 229 -8.51 -4.24 -9.16
N PHE A 230 -8.75 -5.05 -8.13
CA PHE A 230 -10.05 -5.11 -7.45
C PHE A 230 -9.92 -4.51 -6.06
N LEU A 231 -10.49 -3.30 -5.90
CA LEU A 231 -10.74 -2.73 -4.57
C LEU A 231 -12.11 -3.21 -4.10
N LEU A 232 -12.11 -4.22 -3.23
CA LEU A 232 -13.35 -4.74 -2.68
C LEU A 232 -13.61 -4.08 -1.32
N LYS A 233 -14.46 -3.05 -1.34
CA LYS A 233 -14.83 -2.27 -0.14
C LYS A 233 -15.74 -3.02 0.85
N THR A 234 -16.11 -4.28 0.59
CA THR A 234 -17.00 -5.03 1.49
C THR A 234 -16.67 -6.52 1.57
N LEU A 235 -16.25 -6.97 2.75
CA LEU A 235 -15.84 -8.35 3.05
C LEU A 235 -17.01 -9.37 3.07
N ASN A 236 -18.26 -8.89 3.13
CA ASN A 236 -19.46 -9.74 3.29
C ASN A 236 -19.64 -10.81 2.19
N LEU A 237 -18.99 -10.62 1.03
CA LEU A 237 -19.01 -11.57 -0.09
C LEU A 237 -18.03 -12.75 0.10
N PHE A 238 -16.93 -12.56 0.84
CA PHE A 238 -15.89 -13.59 1.02
C PHE A 238 -16.18 -14.50 2.22
N LEU A 239 -16.73 -13.95 3.32
CA LEU A 239 -17.02 -14.74 4.54
C LEU A 239 -18.25 -15.66 4.41
N ASN A 240 -19.26 -15.28 3.62
CA ASN A 240 -20.54 -16.01 3.60
C ASN A 240 -20.68 -17.04 2.47
N LYS A 241 -19.91 -16.97 1.39
CA LYS A 241 -20.00 -17.94 0.28
C LYS A 241 -18.65 -18.10 -0.44
N CYS A 242 -17.94 -19.20 -0.16
CA CYS A 242 -16.83 -19.72 -0.97
C CYS A 242 -17.20 -19.96 -2.47
N HIS A 243 -18.47 -19.83 -2.86
CA HIS A 243 -18.95 -19.97 -4.24
C HIS A 243 -19.04 -18.67 -5.06
N ILE A 244 -18.96 -17.47 -4.46
CA ILE A 244 -19.17 -16.21 -5.20
C ILE A 244 -17.90 -15.72 -5.94
N PHE A 245 -16.73 -16.29 -5.64
CA PHE A 245 -15.49 -15.98 -6.36
C PHE A 245 -15.59 -16.22 -7.88
N LYS A 246 -16.47 -17.13 -8.32
CA LYS A 246 -16.78 -17.35 -9.75
C LYS A 246 -17.67 -16.25 -10.38
N ILE A 247 -18.53 -15.60 -9.59
CA ILE A 247 -19.51 -14.64 -10.10
C ILE A 247 -18.88 -13.25 -10.27
N TYR A 248 -18.03 -12.81 -9.33
CA TYR A 248 -17.35 -11.52 -9.49
C TYR A 248 -16.31 -11.52 -10.63
N LEU A 249 -15.64 -12.65 -10.88
CA LEU A 249 -14.83 -12.83 -12.09
C LEU A 249 -15.71 -12.72 -13.35
N GLY A 250 -16.90 -13.33 -13.36
CA GLY A 250 -17.84 -13.28 -14.49
C GLY A 250 -18.46 -11.89 -14.75
N VAL A 251 -18.80 -11.15 -13.70
CA VAL A 251 -19.38 -9.80 -13.81
C VAL A 251 -18.32 -8.77 -14.23
N CYS A 252 -17.07 -8.91 -13.78
CA CYS A 252 -16.01 -7.96 -14.10
C CYS A 252 -15.37 -8.19 -15.47
N VAL A 253 -15.33 -9.43 -15.97
CA VAL A 253 -15.06 -9.71 -17.39
C VAL A 253 -16.11 -9.01 -18.28
N HIS A 254 -17.35 -8.91 -17.83
CA HIS A 254 -18.40 -8.20 -18.55
C HIS A 254 -18.21 -6.66 -18.53
N ILE A 255 -17.77 -6.08 -17.42
CA ILE A 255 -17.48 -4.63 -17.33
C ILE A 255 -16.25 -4.25 -18.20
N SER A 256 -15.22 -5.10 -18.25
CA SER A 256 -14.05 -4.91 -19.12
C SER A 256 -14.42 -4.98 -20.62
N SER A 257 -15.33 -5.88 -20.99
CA SER A 257 -15.84 -5.95 -22.38
C SER A 257 -16.62 -4.69 -22.81
N TYR A 258 -17.32 -4.03 -21.87
CA TYR A 258 -17.97 -2.74 -22.09
C TYR A 258 -16.97 -1.58 -22.19
N GLY A 259 -15.87 -1.61 -21.44
CA GLY A 259 -14.77 -0.64 -21.53
C GLY A 259 -14.05 -0.68 -22.88
N LYS A 260 -13.78 -1.88 -23.42
CA LYS A 260 -13.21 -2.06 -24.77
C LYS A 260 -14.12 -1.55 -25.88
N GLN A 261 -15.43 -1.80 -25.83
CA GLN A 261 -16.36 -1.31 -26.85
C GLN A 261 -16.47 0.22 -26.91
N LYS A 262 -16.34 0.92 -25.77
CA LYS A 262 -16.34 2.40 -25.74
C LYS A 262 -15.03 3.00 -26.28
N PHE A 263 -13.92 2.28 -26.20
CA PHE A 263 -12.63 2.70 -26.76
C PHE A 263 -12.57 2.48 -28.29
N GLU A 264 -13.08 1.35 -28.79
CA GLU A 264 -13.14 1.08 -30.24
C GLU A 264 -14.14 1.97 -31.00
N THR A 265 -15.21 2.45 -30.33
CA THR A 265 -16.18 3.36 -30.96
C THR A 265 -15.70 4.82 -31.01
N LYS A 266 -14.77 5.24 -30.14
CA LYS A 266 -14.16 6.58 -30.20
C LYS A 266 -13.05 6.70 -31.25
N ASN A 267 -12.29 5.62 -31.51
CA ASN A 267 -11.23 5.62 -32.52
C ASN A 267 -11.71 5.37 -33.97
N ARG A 268 -13.02 5.23 -34.19
CA ARG A 268 -13.64 5.23 -35.55
C ARG A 268 -14.34 6.55 -35.90
N ALA A 269 -14.29 7.54 -35.01
CA ALA A 269 -14.86 8.86 -35.21
C ALA A 269 -13.76 9.93 -35.16
N PHE A 270 -12.71 9.75 -35.94
CA PHE A 270 -11.80 10.79 -36.43
C PHE A 270 -11.28 10.37 -37.80
#